data_AF-A0A0H5C5H1-F1
#
_entry.id   AF-A0A0H5C5H1-F1
#
_cell.length_a   1.000
_cell.length_b   1.000
_cell.length_c   1.000
_cell.angle_alpha   90.00
_cell.angle_beta   90.00
_cell.angle_gamma   90.00
#
_symmetry.space_group_name_H-M   'P 1'
#
loop_
_entity.id
_entity.type
_entity.pdbx_description
1 polymer ?
#
loop_
_entity_poly.entity_id
_entity_poly.type
_entity_poly.pdbx_seq_one_letter_code
_entity_poly.pdbx_strand_id
1 'polypeptide(L)'
;MESFGLDILHTIGKVYCTKAQIYLDSQQLFGIPGFFTSMKAKGGIVMDTFRTVSSALDAQSTMQELQKWQEMKANPDELRNEKGEIVEKPTDEEIAQLEKLLMGKVLNAAWHGNKYEIQSTLRDVCDKVLGDKSEPKDKRIQRANALMLLGKVFVNTTRSKVEQEEAQLFEELVAEATQKKQNK
;
A
#
# COMPACT_ATOMS: atom_id res chain seq x y z
N MET A 1 10.38 1.93 9.63
CA MET A 1 8.93 2.19 9.83
C MET A 1 8.64 3.66 10.11
N GLU A 2 9.52 4.39 10.79
CA GLU A 2 9.40 5.85 11.00
C GLU A 2 9.27 6.63 9.68
N SER A 3 9.97 6.19 8.63
CA SER A 3 9.87 6.75 7.28
C SER A 3 8.45 6.69 6.69
N PHE A 4 7.53 5.87 7.20
CA PHE A 4 6.15 5.81 6.70
C PHE A 4 5.14 6.59 7.55
N GLY A 5 5.55 7.21 8.66
CA GLY A 5 4.63 7.87 9.59
C GLY A 5 3.72 8.89 8.92
N LEU A 6 4.24 9.67 7.96
CA LEU A 6 3.47 10.62 7.19
C LEU A 6 2.40 9.94 6.31
N ASP A 7 2.75 8.89 5.55
CA ASP A 7 1.79 8.17 4.71
C ASP A 7 0.76 7.42 5.59
N ILE A 8 1.13 6.95 6.78
CA ILE A 8 0.17 6.43 7.77
C ILE A 8 -0.83 7.52 8.15
N LEU A 9 -0.37 8.69 8.60
CA LEU A 9 -1.27 9.80 8.97
C LEU A 9 -2.18 10.18 7.82
N HIS A 10 -1.64 10.35 6.61
CA HIS A 10 -2.42 10.66 5.42
C HIS A 10 -3.45 9.57 5.11
N THR A 11 -3.09 8.30 5.31
CA THR A 11 -3.99 7.16 5.13
C THR A 11 -5.14 7.18 6.13
N ILE A 12 -4.84 7.38 7.43
CA ILE A 12 -5.84 7.53 8.49
C ILE A 12 -6.78 8.70 8.14
N GLY A 13 -6.20 9.84 7.80
CA GLY A 13 -6.94 11.06 7.51
C GLY A 13 -7.88 10.92 6.32
N LYS A 14 -7.43 10.28 5.22
CA LYS A 14 -8.28 9.96 4.07
C LYS A 14 -9.46 9.07 4.45
N VAL A 15 -9.25 8.04 5.28
CA VAL A 15 -10.33 7.16 5.74
C VAL A 15 -11.35 7.95 6.58
N TYR A 16 -10.88 8.74 7.56
CA TYR A 16 -11.76 9.55 8.40
C TYR A 16 -12.60 10.54 7.59
N CYS A 17 -11.97 11.32 6.71
CA CYS A 17 -12.68 12.25 5.83
C CYS A 17 -13.72 11.52 4.97
N THR A 18 -13.35 10.39 4.36
CA THR A 18 -14.25 9.62 3.49
C THR A 18 -15.46 9.08 4.26
N LYS A 19 -15.24 8.42 5.40
CA LYS A 19 -16.32 7.83 6.21
C LYS A 19 -17.23 8.90 6.80
N ALA A 20 -16.67 10.01 7.28
CA ALA A 20 -17.43 11.15 7.75
C ALA A 20 -18.29 11.76 6.65
N GLN A 21 -17.71 12.00 5.46
CA GLN A 21 -18.44 12.59 4.34
C GLN A 21 -19.60 11.69 3.89
N ILE A 22 -19.36 10.38 3.73
CA ILE A 22 -20.41 9.42 3.37
C ILE A 22 -21.57 9.47 4.37
N TYR A 23 -21.26 9.49 5.67
CA TYR A 23 -22.29 9.54 6.71
C TYR A 23 -23.08 10.85 6.67
N LEU A 24 -22.40 12.00 6.58
CA LEU A 24 -23.04 13.31 6.50
C LEU A 24 -23.91 13.45 5.25
N ASP A 25 -23.42 13.04 4.10
CA ASP A 25 -24.17 13.05 2.84
C ASP A 25 -25.42 12.16 2.94
N SER A 26 -25.34 11.01 3.61
CA SER A 26 -26.49 10.12 3.82
C SER A 26 -27.58 10.74 4.71
N GLN A 27 -27.25 11.75 5.54
CA GLN A 27 -28.24 12.46 6.33
C GLN A 27 -29.00 13.52 5.53
N GLN A 28 -28.45 13.97 4.39
CA GLN A 28 -29.09 14.95 3.51
C GLN A 28 -30.05 14.21 2.56
N LEU A 29 -31.33 14.21 2.94
CA LEU A 29 -32.41 13.46 2.29
C LEU A 29 -32.87 14.04 0.93
N PHE A 30 -31.94 14.58 0.12
CA PHE A 30 -32.23 15.19 -1.19
C PHE A 30 -31.37 14.60 -2.32
N GLY A 31 -31.50 13.29 -2.52
CA GLY A 31 -31.50 12.71 -3.86
C GLY A 31 -30.23 12.04 -4.35
N ILE A 32 -29.10 12.75 -4.55
CA ILE A 32 -27.99 12.23 -5.39
C ILE A 32 -26.54 12.48 -4.88
N PRO A 33 -26.21 13.32 -3.87
CA PRO A 33 -24.80 13.49 -3.44
C PRO A 33 -24.15 12.27 -2.76
N GLY A 34 -24.84 11.59 -1.84
CA GLY A 34 -24.22 10.53 -1.01
C GLY A 34 -23.91 9.22 -1.72
N PHE A 35 -24.60 8.91 -2.82
CA PHE A 35 -24.34 7.70 -3.60
C PHE A 35 -23.03 7.80 -4.40
N PHE A 36 -22.72 8.97 -4.98
CA PHE A 36 -21.49 9.19 -5.74
C PHE A 36 -20.25 9.15 -4.85
N THR A 37 -20.29 9.79 -3.68
CA THR A 37 -19.21 9.72 -2.67
C THR A 37 -18.95 8.28 -2.24
N SER A 38 -20.03 7.52 -2.00
CA SER A 38 -19.95 6.10 -1.62
C SER A 38 -19.36 5.22 -2.73
N MET A 39 -19.74 5.43 -3.99
CA MET A 39 -19.18 4.69 -5.13
C MET A 39 -17.70 4.98 -5.32
N LYS A 40 -17.28 6.25 -5.26
CA LYS A 40 -15.86 6.64 -5.37
C LYS A 40 -15.02 5.99 -4.27
N ALA A 41 -15.54 5.97 -3.04
CA ALA A 41 -14.89 5.30 -1.92
C ALA A 41 -14.73 3.79 -2.16
N LYS A 42 -15.79 3.11 -2.60
CA LYS A 42 -15.74 1.67 -2.93
C LYS A 42 -14.75 1.36 -4.07
N GLY A 43 -14.68 2.20 -5.10
CA GLY A 43 -13.69 2.08 -6.18
C GLY A 43 -12.25 2.22 -5.67
N GLY A 44 -12.00 3.15 -4.74
CA GLY A 44 -10.70 3.30 -4.09
C GLY A 44 -10.26 2.04 -3.34
N ILE A 45 -11.16 1.38 -2.62
CA ILE A 45 -10.87 0.13 -1.89
C ILE A 45 -10.44 -1.00 -2.83
N VAL A 46 -11.13 -1.14 -3.97
CA VAL A 46 -10.78 -2.15 -4.98
C VAL A 46 -9.39 -1.87 -5.56
N MET A 47 -9.09 -0.61 -5.89
CA MET A 47 -7.78 -0.23 -6.41
C MET A 47 -6.66 -0.49 -5.40
N ASP A 48 -6.87 -0.12 -4.13
CA ASP A 48 -5.90 -0.36 -3.06
C ASP A 48 -5.68 -1.86 -2.83
N THR A 49 -6.75 -2.66 -2.85
CA THR A 49 -6.66 -4.12 -2.74
C THR A 49 -5.88 -4.72 -3.92
N PHE A 50 -6.16 -4.26 -5.14
CA PHE A 50 -5.42 -4.69 -6.33
C PHE A 50 -3.94 -4.35 -6.23
N ARG A 51 -3.59 -3.14 -5.75
CA ARG A 51 -2.19 -2.76 -5.51
C ARG A 51 -1.51 -3.67 -4.49
N THR A 52 -2.17 -3.97 -3.37
CA THR A 52 -1.64 -4.90 -2.36
C THR A 52 -1.38 -6.28 -2.97
N VAL A 53 -2.34 -6.86 -3.68
CA VAL A 53 -2.18 -8.18 -4.33
C VAL A 53 -1.07 -8.14 -5.39
N SER A 54 -1.07 -7.13 -6.26
CA SER A 54 -0.06 -6.98 -7.31
C SER A 54 1.35 -6.87 -6.72
N SER A 55 1.53 -6.14 -5.61
CA SER A 55 2.83 -5.99 -4.96
C SER A 55 3.35 -7.32 -4.38
N ALA A 56 2.46 -8.14 -3.82
CA ALA A 56 2.82 -9.46 -3.30
C ALA A 56 3.21 -10.42 -4.43
N LEU A 57 2.47 -10.43 -5.54
CA LEU A 57 2.79 -11.25 -6.73
C LEU A 57 4.15 -10.87 -7.34
N ASP A 58 4.47 -9.57 -7.37
CA ASP A 58 5.76 -9.09 -7.87
C ASP A 58 6.93 -9.51 -6.98
N ALA A 59 6.76 -9.50 -5.66
CA ALA A 59 7.76 -10.05 -4.74
C ALA A 59 7.92 -11.56 -4.92
N GLN A 60 6.82 -12.30 -5.03
CA GLN A 60 6.82 -13.76 -5.19
C GLN A 60 7.50 -14.20 -6.50
N SER A 61 7.19 -13.55 -7.61
CA SER A 61 7.83 -13.86 -8.91
C SER A 61 9.35 -13.66 -8.88
N THR A 62 9.82 -12.59 -8.23
CA THR A 62 11.26 -12.31 -8.09
C THR A 62 11.94 -13.32 -7.17
N MET A 63 11.24 -13.77 -6.11
CA MET A 63 11.74 -14.82 -5.23
C MET A 63 11.92 -16.15 -5.98
N GLN A 64 10.96 -16.51 -6.84
CA GLN A 64 11.08 -17.69 -7.69
C GLN A 64 12.22 -17.56 -8.71
N GLU A 65 12.44 -16.37 -9.26
CA GLU A 65 13.58 -16.10 -10.15
C GLU A 65 14.92 -16.28 -9.42
N LEU A 66 15.04 -15.74 -8.20
CA LEU A 66 16.23 -15.89 -7.37
C LEU A 66 16.51 -17.36 -7.03
N GLN A 67 15.48 -18.13 -6.66
CA GLN A 67 15.61 -19.56 -6.38
C GLN A 67 16.14 -20.31 -7.61
N LYS A 68 15.59 -20.04 -8.80
CA LYS A 68 16.07 -20.64 -10.05
C LYS A 68 17.53 -20.29 -10.33
N TRP A 69 17.93 -19.03 -10.11
CA TRP A 69 19.31 -18.60 -10.34
C TRP A 69 20.30 -19.25 -9.38
N GLN A 70 19.92 -19.38 -8.10
CA GLN A 70 20.70 -20.09 -7.10
C GLN A 70 20.82 -21.58 -7.44
N GLU A 71 19.75 -22.22 -7.91
CA GLU A 71 19.76 -23.62 -8.37
C GLU A 71 20.67 -23.80 -9.60
N MET A 72 20.58 -22.93 -10.60
CA MET A 72 21.42 -22.97 -11.80
C MET A 72 22.91 -22.84 -11.46
N LYS A 73 23.24 -21.96 -10.51
CA LYS A 73 24.62 -21.76 -10.04
C LYS A 73 25.12 -22.95 -9.21
N ALA A 74 24.27 -23.53 -8.37
CA ALA A 74 24.62 -24.67 -7.54
C ALA A 74 24.76 -25.99 -8.33
N ASN A 75 24.13 -26.07 -9.51
CA ASN A 75 24.29 -27.23 -10.38
C ASN A 75 25.76 -27.37 -10.82
N PRO A 76 26.45 -28.49 -10.56
CA PRO A 76 27.84 -28.68 -10.97
C PRO A 76 27.99 -28.88 -12.49
N ASP A 77 26.96 -29.34 -13.18
CA ASP A 77 27.02 -29.69 -14.60
C ASP A 77 26.88 -28.45 -15.51
N GLU A 78 27.35 -28.57 -16.76
CA GLU A 78 27.07 -27.59 -17.81
C GLU A 78 25.57 -27.62 -18.14
N LEU A 79 24.89 -26.49 -17.92
CA LEU A 79 23.51 -26.32 -18.34
C LEU A 79 23.49 -26.14 -19.86
N ARG A 80 22.58 -26.83 -20.56
CA ARG A 80 22.39 -26.69 -22.01
C ARG A 80 20.95 -26.40 -22.34
N ASN A 81 20.70 -25.55 -23.33
CA ASN A 81 19.37 -25.26 -23.84
C ASN A 81 18.87 -26.37 -24.80
N GLU A 82 17.64 -26.24 -25.30
CA GLU A 82 17.04 -27.20 -26.23
C GLU A 82 17.81 -27.38 -27.55
N LYS A 83 18.71 -26.44 -27.89
CA LYS A 83 19.59 -26.48 -29.07
C LYS A 83 20.96 -27.08 -28.75
N GLY A 84 21.20 -27.50 -27.51
CA GLY A 84 22.48 -28.06 -27.05
C GLY A 84 23.55 -27.02 -26.76
N GLU A 85 23.23 -25.73 -26.76
CA GLU A 85 24.16 -24.64 -26.47
C GLU A 85 24.33 -24.47 -24.96
N ILE A 86 25.54 -24.17 -24.49
CA ILE A 86 25.84 -23.95 -23.06
C ILE A 86 25.10 -22.69 -22.59
N VAL A 87 24.37 -22.82 -21.49
CA VAL A 87 23.70 -21.72 -20.80
C VAL A 87 24.67 -21.15 -19.77
N GLU A 88 24.94 -19.84 -19.88
CA GLU A 88 25.75 -19.14 -18.90
C GLU A 88 25.04 -19.12 -17.54
N LYS A 89 25.78 -19.49 -16.49
CA LYS A 89 25.29 -19.44 -15.11
C LYS A 89 25.36 -17.99 -14.60
N PRO A 90 24.39 -17.56 -13.79
CA PRO A 90 24.41 -16.23 -13.22
C PRO A 90 25.63 -16.04 -12.31
N THR A 91 26.24 -14.88 -12.40
CA THR A 91 27.38 -14.47 -11.58
C THR A 91 26.95 -14.14 -10.15
N ASP A 92 27.91 -14.11 -9.23
CA ASP A 92 27.70 -13.70 -7.83
C ASP A 92 27.15 -12.28 -7.72
N GLU A 93 27.60 -11.38 -8.60
CA GLU A 93 27.12 -10.00 -8.65
C GLU A 93 25.66 -9.92 -9.11
N GLU A 94 25.29 -10.68 -10.15
CA GLU A 94 23.91 -10.74 -10.66
C GLU A 94 22.94 -11.30 -9.61
N ILE A 95 23.32 -12.36 -8.89
CA ILE A 95 22.53 -12.90 -7.79
C ILE A 95 22.37 -11.86 -6.68
N ALA A 96 23.45 -11.18 -6.27
CA ALA A 96 23.39 -10.15 -5.24
C ALA A 96 22.50 -8.97 -5.64
N GLN A 97 22.51 -8.56 -6.92
CA GLN A 97 21.61 -7.52 -7.43
C GLN A 97 20.15 -7.96 -7.40
N LEU A 98 19.85 -9.22 -7.72
CA LEU A 98 18.50 -9.79 -7.68
C LEU A 98 17.99 -9.93 -6.23
N GLU A 99 18.86 -10.28 -5.28
CA GLU A 99 18.56 -10.28 -3.85
C GLU A 99 18.20 -8.88 -3.33
N LYS A 100 18.97 -7.84 -3.71
CA LYS A 100 18.65 -6.45 -3.38
C LYS A 100 17.28 -6.04 -3.95
N LEU A 101 16.99 -6.43 -5.19
CA LEU A 101 15.69 -6.16 -5.83
C LEU A 101 14.54 -6.85 -5.09
N LEU A 102 14.71 -8.13 -4.74
CA LEU A 102 13.73 -8.90 -3.98
C LEU A 102 13.44 -8.23 -2.63
N MET A 103 14.48 -7.80 -1.92
CA MET A 103 14.34 -7.11 -0.63
C MET A 103 13.41 -5.90 -0.74
N GLY A 104 13.64 -5.02 -1.72
CA GLY A 104 12.79 -3.85 -1.91
C GLY A 104 11.36 -4.19 -2.32
N LYS A 105 11.14 -5.23 -3.13
CA LYS A 105 9.78 -5.70 -3.47
C LYS A 105 9.04 -6.31 -2.29
N VAL A 106 9.73 -7.08 -1.45
CA VAL A 106 9.17 -7.63 -0.19
C VAL A 106 8.80 -6.50 0.75
N LEU A 107 9.66 -5.50 0.91
CA LEU A 107 9.36 -4.31 1.71
C LEU A 107 8.14 -3.55 1.17
N ASN A 108 8.04 -3.39 -0.16
CA ASN A 108 6.89 -2.76 -0.79
C ASN A 108 5.59 -3.55 -0.56
N ALA A 109 5.63 -4.88 -0.68
CA ALA A 109 4.48 -5.75 -0.43
C ALA A 109 4.05 -5.69 1.03
N ALA A 110 4.99 -5.76 1.97
CA ALA A 110 4.73 -5.62 3.40
C ALA A 110 4.11 -4.25 3.72
N TRP A 111 4.60 -3.18 3.09
CA TRP A 111 4.04 -1.84 3.26
C TRP A 111 2.57 -1.76 2.81
N HIS A 112 2.26 -2.27 1.61
CA HIS A 112 0.88 -2.28 1.10
C HIS A 112 -0.05 -3.20 1.92
N GLY A 113 0.48 -4.30 2.48
CA GLY A 113 -0.25 -5.15 3.43
C GLY A 113 -0.64 -4.38 4.69
N ASN A 114 0.34 -3.75 5.34
CA ASN A 114 0.11 -2.95 6.55
C ASN A 114 -0.87 -1.79 6.30
N LYS A 115 -0.72 -1.10 5.16
CA LYS A 115 -1.62 -0.01 4.76
C LYS A 115 -3.06 -0.51 4.59
N TYR A 116 -3.25 -1.66 3.96
CA TYR A 116 -4.56 -2.28 3.80
C TYR A 116 -5.19 -2.61 5.16
N GLU A 117 -4.43 -3.21 6.08
CA GLU A 117 -4.93 -3.54 7.43
C GLU A 117 -5.36 -2.28 8.19
N ILE A 118 -4.51 -1.24 8.23
CA ILE A 118 -4.84 0.05 8.84
C ILE A 118 -6.13 0.61 8.26
N GLN A 119 -6.24 0.67 6.93
CA GLN A 119 -7.45 1.17 6.27
C GLN A 119 -8.68 0.32 6.62
N SER A 120 -8.57 -1.01 6.62
CA SER A 120 -9.69 -1.90 6.92
C SER A 120 -10.18 -1.72 8.35
N THR A 121 -9.27 -1.78 9.33
CA THR A 121 -9.60 -1.58 10.74
C THR A 121 -10.27 -0.23 10.98
N LEU A 122 -9.75 0.85 10.38
CA LEU A 122 -10.35 2.17 10.56
C LEU A 122 -11.72 2.29 9.91
N ARG A 123 -11.93 1.69 8.73
CA ARG A 123 -13.26 1.65 8.11
C ARG A 123 -14.27 0.97 9.04
N ASP A 124 -13.92 -0.18 9.60
CA ASP A 124 -14.78 -0.94 10.51
C ASP A 124 -15.08 -0.16 11.80
N VAL A 125 -14.08 0.51 12.37
CA VAL A 125 -14.25 1.36 13.56
C VAL A 125 -15.18 2.54 13.23
N CYS A 126 -14.95 3.24 12.12
CA CYS A 126 -15.82 4.34 11.71
C CYS A 126 -17.26 3.87 11.46
N ASP A 127 -17.45 2.69 10.85
CA ASP A 127 -18.79 2.12 10.64
C ASP A 127 -19.50 1.83 11.95
N LYS A 128 -18.80 1.28 12.95
CA LYS A 128 -19.37 1.06 14.28
C LYS A 128 -19.74 2.39 14.95
N VAL A 129 -18.82 3.36 14.96
CA VAL A 129 -18.98 4.65 15.66
C VAL A 129 -20.10 5.51 15.05
N LEU A 130 -20.18 5.55 13.72
CA LEU A 130 -21.18 6.34 12.98
C LEU A 130 -22.49 5.58 12.80
N GLY A 131 -22.46 4.24 12.80
CA GLY A 131 -23.64 3.38 12.66
C GLY A 131 -24.40 3.13 13.95
N ASP A 132 -23.82 3.41 15.12
CA ASP A 132 -24.36 3.11 16.45
C ASP A 132 -25.76 3.72 16.71
N LYS A 133 -26.79 2.90 16.58
CA LYS A 133 -28.20 3.33 16.75
C LYS A 133 -28.61 3.47 18.22
N SER A 134 -27.77 3.06 19.18
CA SER A 134 -28.05 3.31 20.59
C SER A 134 -27.89 4.80 20.96
N GLU A 135 -27.15 5.55 20.14
CA GLU A 135 -26.95 6.98 20.31
C GLU A 135 -27.88 7.82 19.41
N PRO A 136 -28.36 8.98 19.90
CA PRO A 136 -29.12 9.93 19.10
C PRO A 136 -28.42 10.31 17.80
N LYS A 137 -29.22 10.56 16.75
CA LYS A 137 -28.72 10.98 15.43
C LYS A 137 -27.77 12.18 15.51
N ASP A 138 -28.13 13.19 16.30
CA ASP A 138 -27.32 14.42 16.41
C ASP A 138 -25.92 14.15 16.97
N LYS A 139 -25.78 13.26 17.95
CA LYS A 139 -24.47 12.84 18.46
C LYS A 139 -23.64 12.14 17.39
N ARG A 140 -24.26 11.32 16.55
CA ARG A 140 -23.55 10.66 15.44
C ARG A 140 -23.12 11.65 14.35
N ILE A 141 -23.91 12.68 14.08
CA ILE A 141 -23.52 13.80 13.21
C ILE A 141 -22.31 14.54 13.81
N GLN A 142 -22.29 14.79 15.13
CA GLN A 142 -21.14 15.39 15.82
C GLN A 142 -19.88 14.51 15.70
N ARG A 143 -20.01 13.18 15.88
CA ARG A 143 -18.92 12.22 15.66
C ARG A 143 -18.37 12.30 14.23
N ALA A 144 -19.24 12.38 13.22
CA ALA A 144 -18.81 12.54 11.82
C ALA A 144 -18.05 13.86 11.60
N ASN A 145 -18.55 14.98 12.13
CA ASN A 145 -17.86 16.26 12.05
C ASN A 145 -16.49 16.25 12.75
N ALA A 146 -16.37 15.58 13.90
CA ALA A 146 -15.11 15.39 14.61
C ALA A 146 -14.11 14.57 13.79
N LEU A 147 -14.55 13.45 13.19
CA LEU A 147 -13.74 12.65 12.28
C LEU A 147 -13.27 13.47 11.06
N MET A 148 -14.15 14.30 10.49
CA MET A 148 -13.79 15.18 9.38
C MET A 148 -12.70 16.19 9.78
N LEU A 149 -12.80 16.78 10.98
CA LEU A 149 -11.79 17.72 11.48
C LEU A 149 -10.43 17.03 11.68
N LEU A 150 -10.42 15.89 12.39
CA LEU A 150 -9.21 15.11 12.63
C LEU A 150 -8.59 14.63 11.31
N GLY A 151 -9.44 14.18 10.37
CA GLY A 151 -8.99 13.73 9.07
C GLY A 151 -8.28 14.82 8.28
N LYS A 152 -8.78 16.06 8.32
CA LYS A 152 -8.12 17.22 7.71
C LYS A 152 -6.77 17.53 8.36
N VAL A 153 -6.67 17.43 9.70
CA VAL A 153 -5.38 17.62 10.40
C VAL A 153 -4.37 16.59 9.92
N PHE A 154 -4.73 15.31 9.87
CA PHE A 154 -3.82 14.26 9.44
C PHE A 154 -3.42 14.38 7.97
N VAL A 155 -4.34 14.68 7.05
CA VAL A 155 -4.02 14.87 5.62
C VAL A 155 -3.11 16.07 5.39
N ASN A 156 -3.25 17.13 6.19
CA ASN A 156 -2.45 18.34 6.06
C ASN A 156 -1.14 18.29 6.85
N THR A 157 -0.88 17.21 7.57
CA THR A 157 0.40 17.04 8.28
C THR A 157 1.52 16.95 7.25
N THR A 158 2.65 17.59 7.56
CA THR A 158 3.87 17.56 6.75
C THR A 158 5.06 17.18 7.62
N ARG A 159 6.11 16.65 7.01
CA ARG A 159 7.41 16.44 7.68
C ARG A 159 8.15 17.76 7.81
N SER A 160 8.95 17.88 8.86
CA SER A 160 10.06 18.83 8.91
C SER A 160 11.14 18.45 7.90
N LYS A 161 12.11 19.35 7.65
CA LYS A 161 13.20 19.09 6.71
C LYS A 161 14.05 17.88 7.11
N VAL A 162 14.37 17.77 8.40
CA VAL A 162 15.20 16.68 8.94
C VAL A 162 14.49 15.33 8.79
N GLU A 163 13.22 15.25 9.16
CA GLU A 163 12.42 14.02 9.01
C GLU A 163 12.26 13.61 7.54
N GLN A 164 12.23 14.57 6.62
CA GLN A 164 12.15 14.29 5.19
C GLN A 164 13.45 13.69 4.65
N GLU A 165 14.61 14.16 5.11
CA GLU A 165 15.93 13.62 4.73
C GLU A 165 16.10 12.18 5.24
N GLU A 166 15.68 11.88 6.47
CA GLU A 166 15.72 10.52 7.02
C GLU A 166 14.77 9.56 6.31
N ALA A 167 13.59 10.04 5.88
CA ALA A 167 12.63 9.23 5.15
C ALA A 167 13.09 8.87 3.72
N GLN A 168 13.85 9.76 3.07
CA GLN A 168 14.29 9.59 1.68
C GLN A 168 15.10 8.32 1.45
N LEU A 169 15.98 7.93 2.38
CA LEU A 169 16.81 6.73 2.24
C LEU A 169 15.97 5.45 2.11
N PHE A 170 14.88 5.37 2.87
CA PHE A 170 13.98 4.22 2.84
C PHE A 170 13.05 4.25 1.62
N GLU A 171 12.55 5.44 1.26
CA GLU A 171 11.71 5.65 0.08
C GLU A 171 12.49 5.35 -1.22
N GLU A 172 13.77 5.73 -1.30
CA GLU A 172 14.65 5.45 -2.43
C GLU A 172 14.89 3.94 -2.60
N LEU A 173 15.16 3.21 -1.52
CA LEU A 173 15.35 1.76 -1.57
C LEU A 173 14.10 1.01 -2.09
N VAL A 174 12.90 1.47 -1.72
CA VAL A 174 11.64 0.93 -2.24
C VAL A 174 11.38 1.38 -3.68
N ALA A 175 11.72 2.62 -4.04
CA ALA A 175 11.56 3.17 -5.38
C ALA A 175 12.46 2.46 -6.41
N GLU A 176 13.74 2.24 -6.08
CA GLU A 176 14.68 1.49 -6.92
C GLU A 176 14.13 0.09 -7.28
N ALA A 177 13.49 -0.57 -6.32
CA ALA A 177 12.96 -1.92 -6.51
C ALA A 177 11.64 -1.97 -7.29
N THR A 178 10.90 -0.86 -7.36
CA THR A 178 9.61 -0.76 -8.06
C THR A 178 9.72 -0.17 -9.46
N GLN A 179 10.75 0.64 -9.76
CA GLN A 179 10.92 1.31 -11.06
C GLN A 179 11.56 0.43 -12.15
N LYS A 180 12.33 -0.61 -11.81
CA LYS A 180 13.07 -1.44 -12.80
C LYS A 180 12.21 -2.24 -13.81
N LYS A 181 10.87 -2.07 -13.84
CA LYS A 181 9.97 -2.61 -14.88
C LYS A 181 9.71 -1.68 -16.07
N GLN A 182 10.20 -0.44 -16.09
CA GLN A 182 9.84 0.52 -17.16
C GLN A 182 10.69 0.50 -18.44
N ASN A 183 11.78 -0.27 -18.51
CA ASN A 183 12.56 -0.40 -19.75
C ASN A 183 12.44 -1.82 -20.32
N LYS A 184 11.43 -2.02 -21.16
CA LYS A 184 11.43 -3.02 -22.23
C LYS A 184 10.58 -2.54 -23.39
#